data_AF-A0A6B3G2Y9-F1
#
_entry.id   AF-A0A6B3G2Y9-F1
#
_cell.length_a   1.000
_cell.length_b   1.000
_cell.length_c   1.000
_cell.angle_alpha   90.00
_cell.angle_beta   90.00
_cell.angle_gamma   90.00
#
_symmetry.space_group_name_H-M   'P 1'
#
loop_
_entity.id
_entity.type
_entity.pdbx_description
1 polymer ?
#
loop_
_entity_poly.entity_id
_entity_poly.type
_entity_poly.pdbx_seq_one_letter_code
_entity_poly.pdbx_strand_id
1 'polypeptide(L)'
;MAVARKIRGGVVRFELVAYGNDDKARDAKEGLRGEVGTFGQVRVEHTKTYRRVGDGMDTVRLSGPAFPLTVFRGRRRNGQPSLSKAELTLDGDPAELRFNARALRKQSRALRVDYGGREYVYSSDGMGKPNSLVRDGVRVALRLGEFVPSLGVGRIGEVVGPGDAVDLAIAIVLEEVDTDLLTVTGTALSSPFALLHHLSDTAE
;
A
#
# COMPACT_ATOMS: atom_id res chain seq x y z
N MET A 1 -1.66 -26.40 7.43
CA MET A 1 -2.37 -25.42 8.30
C MET A 1 -1.33 -24.63 9.08
N ALA A 2 -1.10 -23.36 8.73
CA ALA A 2 -0.28 -22.47 9.54
C ALA A 2 -1.09 -22.05 10.78
N VAL A 3 -0.50 -22.15 11.97
CA VAL A 3 -1.12 -21.67 13.21
C VAL A 3 -1.26 -20.14 13.10
N ALA A 4 -2.50 -19.65 13.06
CA ALA A 4 -2.80 -18.22 12.99
C ALA A 4 -2.25 -17.53 14.25
N ARG A 5 -1.11 -16.84 14.10
CA ARG A 5 -0.53 -16.02 15.17
C ARG A 5 -1.33 -14.73 15.29
N LYS A 6 -1.43 -14.19 16.51
CA LYS A 6 -2.15 -12.94 16.80
C LYS A 6 -1.36 -12.11 17.79
N ILE A 7 -1.39 -10.80 17.64
CA ILE A 7 -0.92 -9.87 18.65
C ILE A 7 -1.88 -9.94 19.84
N ARG A 8 -1.36 -10.24 21.03
CA ARG A 8 -2.12 -10.10 22.29
C ARG A 8 -2.19 -8.60 22.61
N GLY A 9 -3.36 -8.11 23.03
CA GLY A 9 -3.69 -6.68 23.09
C GLY A 9 -2.55 -5.78 23.57
N GLY A 10 -2.30 -4.70 22.84
CA GLY A 10 -1.19 -3.78 23.08
C GLY A 10 -0.82 -3.00 21.81
N VAL A 11 0.29 -2.27 21.88
CA VAL A 11 0.90 -1.57 20.74
C VAL A 11 2.15 -2.34 20.31
N VAL A 12 2.20 -2.78 19.05
CA VAL A 12 3.37 -3.41 18.45
C VAL A 12 3.95 -2.48 17.40
N ARG A 13 5.26 -2.27 17.44
CA ARG A 13 5.99 -1.48 16.44
C ARG A 13 6.92 -2.37 15.64
N PHE A 14 7.09 -2.04 14.37
CA PHE A 14 8.00 -2.73 13.47
C PHE A 14 8.59 -1.75 12.46
N GLU A 15 9.66 -2.17 11.82
CA GLU A 15 10.33 -1.40 10.78
C GLU A 15 10.53 -2.26 9.54
N LEU A 16 10.26 -1.67 8.39
CA LEU A 16 10.53 -2.24 7.09
C LEU A 16 11.56 -1.36 6.39
N VAL A 17 12.65 -1.95 5.96
CA VAL A 17 13.67 -1.27 5.18
C VAL A 17 13.39 -1.47 3.70
N ALA A 18 13.61 -0.42 2.92
CA ALA A 18 13.60 -0.54 1.48
C ALA A 18 14.75 -1.45 1.03
N TYR A 19 14.54 -2.15 -0.07
CA TYR A 19 15.62 -2.88 -0.74
C TYR A 19 15.33 -2.95 -2.24
N GLY A 20 16.40 -3.09 -3.00
CA GLY A 20 16.37 -3.47 -4.40
C GLY A 20 17.43 -4.53 -4.66
N ASN A 21 17.23 -5.33 -5.69
CA ASN A 21 18.32 -6.12 -6.26
C ASN A 21 18.77 -5.50 -7.59
N ASP A 22 20.04 -5.69 -7.91
CA ASP A 22 20.66 -5.26 -9.16
C ASP A 22 20.68 -6.40 -10.18
N ASP A 23 19.65 -7.25 -10.16
CA ASP A 23 19.45 -8.24 -11.21
C ASP A 23 19.33 -7.54 -12.57
N LYS A 24 19.53 -8.26 -13.67
CA LYS A 24 19.37 -7.69 -15.03
C LYS A 24 18.07 -6.89 -15.08
N ALA A 25 18.11 -5.68 -15.64
CA ALA A 25 17.03 -4.67 -15.56
C ALA A 25 15.60 -5.12 -15.94
N ARG A 26 15.41 -6.33 -16.49
CA ARG A 26 14.10 -6.94 -16.73
C ARG A 26 13.54 -7.71 -15.52
N ASP A 27 14.40 -8.26 -14.67
CA ASP A 27 14.03 -9.09 -13.51
C ASP A 27 14.37 -8.41 -12.17
N ALA A 28 14.92 -7.20 -12.24
CA ALA A 28 15.20 -6.39 -11.06
C ALA A 28 13.90 -6.18 -10.26
N LYS A 29 13.99 -6.40 -8.96
CA LYS A 29 12.92 -6.24 -7.98
C LYS A 29 13.32 -5.20 -6.96
N GLU A 30 12.32 -4.49 -6.47
CA GLU A 30 12.45 -3.59 -5.34
C GLU A 30 11.21 -3.70 -4.45
N GLY A 31 11.29 -3.11 -3.26
CA GLY A 31 10.18 -3.06 -2.31
C GLY A 31 10.68 -2.94 -0.88
N LEU A 32 9.98 -3.58 0.05
CA LEU A 32 10.21 -3.50 1.48
C LEU A 32 10.51 -4.86 2.09
N ARG A 33 11.38 -4.91 3.10
CA ARG A 33 11.61 -6.12 3.91
C ARG A 33 11.83 -5.77 5.36
N GLY A 34 11.46 -6.66 6.27
CA GLY A 34 11.69 -6.44 7.69
C GLY A 34 11.12 -7.56 8.55
N GLU A 35 11.21 -7.38 9.87
CA GLU A 35 10.65 -8.30 10.85
C GLU A 35 9.44 -7.66 11.54
N VAL A 36 8.31 -8.38 11.56
CA VAL A 36 7.05 -7.89 12.11
C VAL A 36 6.70 -8.67 13.37
N GLY A 37 7.31 -8.28 14.49
CA GLY A 37 7.06 -8.84 15.81
C GLY A 37 7.00 -10.38 15.80
N THR A 38 5.92 -10.95 16.32
CA THR A 38 5.76 -12.41 16.43
C THR A 38 5.44 -13.12 15.10
N PHE A 39 5.20 -12.38 14.02
CA PHE A 39 4.96 -12.94 12.67
C PHE A 39 6.26 -13.18 11.89
N GLY A 40 7.38 -12.62 12.36
CA GLY A 40 8.69 -12.84 11.78
C GLY A 40 8.89 -12.05 10.48
N GLN A 41 9.72 -12.59 9.59
CA GLN A 41 10.15 -11.89 8.38
C GLN A 41 9.01 -11.72 7.36
N VAL A 42 8.93 -10.51 6.80
CA VAL A 42 8.07 -10.17 5.69
C VAL A 42 8.89 -9.55 4.58
N ARG A 43 8.47 -9.80 3.34
CA ARG A 43 9.02 -9.18 2.14
C ARG A 43 7.90 -8.77 1.20
N VAL A 44 8.00 -7.55 0.70
CA VAL A 44 7.16 -7.01 -0.37
C VAL A 44 8.04 -6.74 -1.58
N GLU A 45 7.57 -7.16 -2.75
CA GLU A 45 8.29 -7.11 -4.03
C GLU A 45 7.38 -6.59 -5.13
N HIS A 46 7.88 -5.64 -5.93
CA HIS A 46 7.39 -5.35 -7.28
C HIS A 46 8.57 -5.29 -8.26
N THR A 47 8.25 -5.33 -9.55
CA THR A 47 9.28 -5.34 -10.60
C THR A 47 9.78 -3.92 -10.86
N LYS A 48 11.09 -3.70 -10.73
CA LYS A 48 11.80 -2.46 -11.04
C LYS A 48 11.83 -2.25 -12.56
N THR A 49 10.71 -1.83 -13.14
CA THR A 49 10.60 -1.70 -14.60
C THR A 49 11.00 -0.29 -15.04
N TYR A 50 12.20 -0.16 -15.63
CA TYR A 50 12.73 1.10 -16.17
C TYR A 50 12.08 1.57 -17.49
N ARG A 51 11.09 0.84 -18.02
CA ARG A 51 10.48 1.14 -19.34
C ARG A 51 9.36 2.16 -19.24
N ARG A 52 9.37 3.09 -20.21
CA ARG A 52 8.33 4.11 -20.45
C ARG A 52 6.92 3.53 -20.41
N VAL A 53 6.03 4.33 -19.83
CA VAL A 53 4.56 4.23 -19.77
C VAL A 53 4.00 3.46 -20.97
N GLY A 54 3.68 2.19 -20.73
CA GLY A 54 2.85 1.38 -21.61
C GLY A 54 1.65 0.87 -20.80
N ASP A 55 0.51 0.72 -21.45
CA ASP A 55 -0.71 0.14 -20.88
C ASP A 55 -0.42 -1.27 -20.35
N GLY A 56 -0.10 -1.37 -19.06
CA GLY A 56 0.28 -2.61 -18.41
C GLY A 56 -0.22 -2.66 -16.97
N MET A 57 -0.50 -3.88 -16.52
CA MET A 57 -0.74 -4.16 -15.11
C MET A 57 0.61 -4.32 -14.41
N ASP A 58 0.76 -3.67 -13.27
CA ASP A 58 1.87 -3.95 -12.36
C ASP A 58 1.41 -4.86 -11.23
N THR A 59 2.36 -5.44 -10.50
CA THR A 59 2.07 -6.37 -9.42
C THR A 59 3.02 -6.16 -8.26
N VAL A 60 2.43 -6.03 -7.07
CA VAL A 60 3.12 -6.06 -5.78
C VAL A 60 2.77 -7.38 -5.11
N ARG A 61 3.76 -8.05 -4.55
CA ARG A 61 3.61 -9.33 -3.85
C ARG A 61 4.22 -9.24 -2.47
N LEU A 62 3.43 -9.55 -1.45
CA LEU A 62 3.87 -9.76 -0.08
C LEU A 62 4.01 -11.25 0.21
N SER A 63 5.10 -11.63 0.86
CA SER A 63 5.37 -13.00 1.30
C SER A 63 6.12 -13.02 2.63
N GLY A 64 5.92 -14.08 3.39
CA GLY A 64 6.61 -14.35 4.65
C GLY A 64 6.12 -15.65 5.27
N PRO A 65 6.90 -16.33 6.13
CA PRO A 65 6.53 -17.66 6.63
C PRO A 65 5.22 -17.72 7.41
N ALA A 66 4.84 -16.64 8.08
CA ALA A 66 3.59 -16.53 8.85
C ALA A 66 2.54 -15.64 8.18
N PHE A 67 2.79 -15.18 6.96
CA PHE A 67 1.91 -14.28 6.22
C PHE A 67 1.18 -15.03 5.12
N PRO A 68 -0.10 -14.70 4.85
CA PRO A 68 -0.72 -15.14 3.61
C PRO A 68 0.07 -14.57 2.43
N LEU A 69 0.11 -15.32 1.33
CA LEU A 69 0.60 -14.81 0.08
C LEU A 69 -0.37 -13.73 -0.41
N THR A 70 0.02 -12.46 -0.30
CA THR A 70 -0.83 -11.35 -0.71
C THR A 70 -0.32 -10.74 -2.01
N VAL A 71 -1.18 -10.62 -2.99
CA VAL A 71 -0.85 -10.07 -4.31
C VAL A 71 -1.81 -8.94 -4.62
N PHE A 72 -1.26 -7.76 -4.89
CA PHE A 72 -2.00 -6.63 -5.41
C PHE A 72 -1.62 -6.42 -6.87
N ARG A 73 -2.61 -6.28 -7.74
CA ARG A 73 -2.44 -5.97 -9.16
C ARG A 73 -3.22 -4.71 -9.47
N GLY A 74 -2.67 -3.87 -10.32
CA GLY A 74 -3.33 -2.63 -10.73
C GLY A 74 -2.67 -2.04 -11.96
N ARG A 75 -3.31 -1.09 -12.63
CA ARG A 75 -2.65 -0.36 -13.72
C ARG A 75 -1.42 0.37 -13.19
N ARG A 76 -0.33 0.33 -13.93
CA ARG A 76 0.90 1.02 -13.55
C ARG A 76 0.69 2.54 -13.53
N ARG A 77 1.11 3.19 -12.45
CA ARG A 77 1.18 4.64 -12.26
C ARG A 77 2.39 4.94 -11.38
N ASN A 78 3.21 5.93 -11.74
CA ASN A 78 4.38 6.34 -10.95
C ASN A 78 5.36 5.19 -10.58
N GLY A 79 5.44 4.13 -11.39
CA GLY A 79 6.31 2.97 -11.11
C GLY A 79 5.71 1.93 -10.15
N GLN A 80 4.47 2.11 -9.70
CA GLN A 80 3.74 1.22 -8.79
C GLN A 80 2.39 0.79 -9.40
N PRO A 81 1.77 -0.31 -8.96
CA PRO A 81 0.37 -0.58 -9.29
C PRO A 81 -0.53 0.46 -8.64
N SER A 82 -1.60 0.87 -9.32
CA SER A 82 -2.59 1.83 -8.82
C SER A 82 -3.94 1.17 -8.55
N LEU A 83 -4.85 1.92 -7.90
CA LEU A 83 -6.23 1.48 -7.68
C LEU A 83 -7.08 1.31 -8.96
N SER A 84 -6.57 1.70 -10.13
CA SER A 84 -7.28 1.52 -11.41
C SER A 84 -7.20 0.08 -11.89
N LYS A 85 -8.37 -0.55 -12.10
CA LYS A 85 -8.52 -1.99 -12.38
C LYS A 85 -7.83 -2.87 -11.33
N ALA A 86 -7.90 -2.45 -10.07
CA ALA A 86 -7.21 -3.13 -8.99
C ALA A 86 -7.81 -4.49 -8.65
N GLU A 87 -6.94 -5.44 -8.34
CA GLU A 87 -7.25 -6.76 -7.81
C GLU A 87 -6.37 -6.98 -6.58
N LEU A 88 -6.95 -7.50 -5.51
CA LEU A 88 -6.22 -7.94 -4.31
C LEU A 88 -6.60 -9.39 -4.04
N THR A 89 -5.60 -10.26 -3.87
CA THR A 89 -5.81 -11.65 -3.48
C THR A 89 -4.95 -12.00 -2.28
N LEU A 90 -5.46 -12.82 -1.38
CA LEU A 90 -4.74 -13.37 -0.24
C LEU A 90 -4.83 -14.91 -0.31
N ASP A 91 -3.68 -15.57 -0.38
CA ASP A 91 -3.57 -17.02 -0.63
C ASP A 91 -4.36 -17.51 -1.87
N GLY A 92 -4.58 -16.60 -2.84
CA GLY A 92 -5.36 -16.85 -4.05
C GLY A 92 -6.85 -16.46 -3.95
N ASP A 93 -7.36 -16.20 -2.75
CA ASP A 93 -8.74 -15.79 -2.54
C ASP A 93 -8.89 -14.27 -2.81
N PRO A 94 -9.83 -13.86 -3.66
CA PRO A 94 -10.02 -12.45 -3.99
C PRO A 94 -10.65 -11.68 -2.83
N ALA A 95 -10.13 -10.48 -2.58
CA ALA A 95 -10.74 -9.47 -1.71
C ALA A 95 -11.56 -8.49 -2.56
N GLU A 96 -12.71 -8.06 -2.05
CA GLU A 96 -13.53 -7.06 -2.73
C GLU A 96 -12.98 -5.66 -2.41
N LEU A 97 -12.74 -4.85 -3.44
CA LEU A 97 -12.21 -3.49 -3.31
C LEU A 97 -13.27 -2.47 -3.69
N ARG A 98 -13.56 -1.52 -2.79
CA ARG A 98 -14.50 -0.43 -3.03
C ARG A 98 -13.88 0.90 -2.63
N PHE A 99 -13.79 1.84 -3.55
CA PHE A 99 -13.31 3.19 -3.26
C PHE A 99 -14.18 4.24 -3.94
N ASN A 100 -14.39 5.39 -3.28
CA ASN A 100 -15.11 6.51 -3.87
C ASN A 100 -14.14 7.63 -4.24
N ALA A 101 -13.58 7.56 -5.45
CA ALA A 101 -12.67 8.57 -5.99
C ALA A 101 -13.33 9.96 -6.19
N ARG A 102 -14.67 10.04 -6.17
CA ARG A 102 -15.42 11.28 -6.42
C ARG A 102 -15.90 11.97 -5.15
N ALA A 103 -15.65 11.41 -3.97
CA ALA A 103 -16.13 12.00 -2.73
C ALA A 103 -15.40 13.34 -2.45
N LEU A 104 -16.16 14.41 -2.18
CA LEU A 104 -15.59 15.74 -1.92
C LEU A 104 -14.91 15.85 -0.54
N ARG A 105 -15.27 14.99 0.42
CA ARG A 105 -14.71 15.01 1.79
C ARG A 105 -13.59 13.99 1.95
N LYS A 106 -12.50 14.41 2.59
CA LYS A 106 -11.28 13.61 2.84
C LYS A 106 -11.57 12.25 3.48
N GLN A 107 -12.46 12.22 4.48
CA GLN A 107 -12.88 11.01 5.21
C GLN A 107 -13.69 10.03 4.36
N SER A 108 -14.22 10.47 3.21
CA SER A 108 -15.02 9.66 2.31
C SER A 108 -14.21 9.05 1.16
N ARG A 109 -12.89 9.35 1.07
CA ARG A 109 -11.94 8.83 0.08
C ARG A 109 -11.10 7.65 0.60
N ALA A 110 -11.69 6.83 1.46
CA ALA A 110 -11.05 5.61 1.92
C ALA A 110 -11.24 4.47 0.91
N LEU A 111 -10.24 3.60 0.81
CA LEU A 111 -10.37 2.29 0.17
C LEU A 111 -10.98 1.34 1.20
N ARG A 112 -12.15 0.79 0.89
CA ARG A 112 -12.74 -0.33 1.63
C ARG A 112 -12.29 -1.63 1.01
N VAL A 113 -11.91 -2.57 1.87
CA VAL A 113 -11.52 -3.93 1.49
C VAL A 113 -12.37 -4.90 2.28
N ASP A 114 -13.13 -5.74 1.60
CA ASP A 114 -13.89 -6.82 2.24
C ASP A 114 -13.17 -8.15 1.99
N TYR A 115 -12.78 -8.84 3.07
CA TYR A 115 -12.08 -10.13 2.98
C TYR A 115 -12.36 -11.02 4.19
N GLY A 116 -12.68 -12.29 3.95
CA GLY A 116 -12.89 -13.27 5.03
C GLY A 116 -13.97 -12.87 6.05
N GLY A 117 -15.01 -12.15 5.61
CA GLY A 117 -16.08 -11.64 6.48
C GLY A 117 -15.70 -10.43 7.33
N ARG A 118 -14.55 -9.79 7.05
CA ARG A 118 -14.06 -8.58 7.73
C ARG A 118 -14.06 -7.41 6.75
N GLU A 119 -14.58 -6.28 7.21
CA GLU A 119 -14.47 -5.01 6.51
C GLU A 119 -13.25 -4.24 7.03
N TYR A 120 -12.43 -3.78 6.10
CA TYR A 120 -11.25 -2.96 6.35
C TYR A 120 -11.41 -1.61 5.68
N VAL A 121 -10.93 -0.56 6.33
CA VAL A 121 -10.90 0.80 5.82
C VAL A 121 -9.46 1.29 5.77
N TYR A 122 -8.91 1.41 4.56
CA TYR A 122 -7.60 1.98 4.30
C TYR A 122 -7.71 3.45 3.92
N SER A 123 -6.93 4.30 4.58
CA SER A 123 -6.87 5.74 4.32
C SER A 123 -5.42 6.19 4.11
N SER A 124 -5.18 6.94 3.03
CA SER A 124 -3.93 7.66 2.80
C SER A 124 -4.15 9.15 3.00
N ASP A 125 -3.43 9.73 3.96
CA ASP A 125 -3.64 11.10 4.40
C ASP A 125 -2.78 12.15 3.68
N GLY A 126 -1.97 11.70 2.71
CA GLY A 126 -1.01 12.51 1.96
C GLY A 126 0.39 12.55 2.57
N MET A 127 1.29 13.32 1.96
CA MET A 127 2.72 13.34 2.27
C MET A 127 2.99 13.63 3.77
N GLY A 128 3.82 12.79 4.39
CA GLY A 128 4.25 12.94 5.78
C GLY A 128 3.24 12.47 6.85
N LYS A 129 2.03 12.06 6.47
CA LYS A 129 1.05 11.47 7.39
C LYS A 129 1.07 9.95 7.30
N PRO A 130 0.81 9.23 8.41
CA PRO A 130 0.71 7.79 8.37
C PRO A 130 -0.49 7.37 7.53
N ASN A 131 -0.28 6.43 6.62
CA ASN A 131 -1.37 5.64 6.07
C ASN A 131 -1.91 4.72 7.17
N SER A 132 -3.19 4.41 7.11
CA SER A 132 -3.78 3.52 8.12
C SER A 132 -4.83 2.58 7.56
N LEU A 133 -4.78 1.34 8.03
CA LEU A 133 -5.79 0.32 7.85
C LEU A 133 -6.53 0.12 9.18
N VAL A 134 -7.85 0.26 9.17
CA VAL A 134 -8.69 0.12 10.35
C VAL A 134 -9.75 -0.95 10.11
N ARG A 135 -9.95 -1.81 11.10
CA ARG A 135 -11.12 -2.69 11.22
C ARG A 135 -11.58 -2.72 12.68
N ASP A 136 -12.67 -3.40 12.98
CA ASP A 136 -13.18 -3.50 14.35
C ASP A 136 -12.08 -3.99 15.32
N GLY A 137 -11.82 -3.18 16.35
CA GLY A 137 -10.80 -3.38 17.39
C GLY A 137 -9.33 -3.31 16.95
N VAL A 138 -9.00 -3.08 15.66
CA VAL A 138 -7.61 -3.10 15.17
C VAL A 138 -7.30 -1.92 14.26
N ARG A 139 -6.15 -1.29 14.50
CA ARG A 139 -5.57 -0.28 13.63
C ARG A 139 -4.12 -0.63 13.31
N VAL A 140 -3.79 -0.65 12.03
CA VAL A 140 -2.41 -0.72 11.54
C VAL A 140 -2.09 0.63 10.89
N ALA A 141 -1.02 1.28 11.32
CA ALA A 141 -0.57 2.55 10.76
C ALA A 141 0.87 2.42 10.26
N LEU A 142 1.14 2.88 9.05
CA LEU A 142 2.49 2.90 8.47
C LEU A 142 2.83 4.32 8.08
N ARG A 143 4.04 4.78 8.43
CA ARG A 143 4.58 6.08 8.03
C ARG A 143 5.94 5.92 7.39
N LEU A 144 6.36 6.95 6.65
CA LEU A 144 7.71 7.02 6.10
C LEU A 144 8.73 6.91 7.24
N GLY A 145 9.67 5.98 7.05
CA GLY A 145 10.83 5.79 7.91
C GLY A 145 12.02 6.59 7.41
N GLU A 146 13.21 6.16 7.81
CA GLU A 146 14.46 6.77 7.38
C GLU A 146 14.70 6.56 5.88
N PHE A 147 15.29 7.57 5.23
CA PHE A 147 15.77 7.46 3.86
C PHE A 147 17.21 6.96 3.87
N VAL A 148 17.44 5.84 3.20
CA VAL A 148 18.77 5.27 3.00
C VAL A 148 19.18 5.52 1.54
N PRO A 149 20.24 6.32 1.27
CA PRO A 149 20.58 6.78 -0.08
C PRO A 149 20.74 5.69 -1.16
N SER A 150 21.07 4.46 -0.77
CA SER A 150 21.23 3.31 -1.68
C SER A 150 20.00 2.41 -1.80
N LEU A 151 19.03 2.53 -0.89
CA LEU A 151 17.92 1.58 -0.78
C LEU A 151 16.54 2.24 -0.91
N GLY A 152 16.42 3.53 -0.64
CA GLY A 152 15.16 4.26 -0.65
C GLY A 152 14.60 4.55 0.75
N VAL A 153 13.31 4.89 0.82
CA VAL A 153 12.64 5.25 2.07
C VAL A 153 11.99 4.02 2.71
N GLY A 154 12.37 3.70 3.95
CA GLY A 154 11.74 2.63 4.74
C GLY A 154 10.31 2.97 5.20
N ARG A 155 9.71 2.08 5.99
CA ARG A 155 8.42 2.29 6.67
C ARG A 155 8.53 1.92 8.13
N ILE A 156 7.93 2.76 8.99
CA ILE A 156 7.73 2.45 10.40
C ILE A 156 6.26 2.11 10.59
N GLY A 157 6.00 0.90 11.05
CA GLY A 157 4.67 0.37 11.29
C GLY A 157 4.31 0.32 12.77
N GLU A 158 3.05 0.59 13.07
CA GLU A 158 2.46 0.44 14.40
C GLU A 158 1.12 -0.31 14.29
N VAL A 159 0.91 -1.32 15.13
CA VAL A 159 -0.36 -2.03 15.29
C VAL A 159 -0.91 -1.78 16.67
N VAL A 160 -2.16 -1.36 16.73
CA VAL A 160 -2.92 -1.20 17.97
C VAL A 160 -4.07 -2.20 17.97
N GLY A 161 -4.18 -2.95 19.07
CA GLY A 161 -5.22 -3.97 19.25
C GLY A 161 -4.79 -5.36 18.79
N PRO A 162 -5.72 -6.33 18.75
CA PRO A 162 -5.41 -7.72 18.48
C PRO A 162 -5.32 -7.97 16.96
N GLY A 163 -4.28 -7.44 16.33
CA GLY A 163 -3.97 -7.62 14.91
C GLY A 163 -3.43 -9.01 14.59
N ASP A 164 -3.72 -9.50 13.39
CA ASP A 164 -3.19 -10.76 12.85
C ASP A 164 -2.42 -10.56 11.54
N ALA A 165 -1.94 -11.67 10.96
CA ALA A 165 -1.13 -11.65 9.75
C ALA A 165 -1.89 -11.11 8.52
N VAL A 166 -3.21 -11.28 8.46
CA VAL A 166 -4.04 -10.76 7.36
C VAL A 166 -4.11 -9.25 7.43
N ASP A 167 -4.34 -8.70 8.63
CA ASP A 167 -4.39 -7.24 8.84
C ASP A 167 -3.09 -6.57 8.43
N LEU A 168 -1.96 -7.17 8.85
CA LEU A 168 -0.62 -6.71 8.50
C LEU A 168 -0.36 -6.89 6.99
N ALA A 169 -0.75 -8.00 6.39
CA ALA A 169 -0.51 -8.25 4.96
C ALA A 169 -1.23 -7.22 4.08
N ILE A 170 -2.50 -6.91 4.38
CA ILE A 170 -3.27 -5.90 3.65
C ILE A 170 -2.64 -4.52 3.85
N ALA A 171 -2.29 -4.16 5.07
CA ALA A 171 -1.73 -2.84 5.35
C ALA A 171 -0.37 -2.64 4.67
N ILE A 172 0.51 -3.64 4.74
CA ILE A 172 1.87 -3.55 4.21
C ILE A 172 1.87 -3.60 2.69
N VAL A 173 1.04 -4.45 2.03
CA VAL A 173 1.02 -4.51 0.56
C VAL A 173 0.55 -3.19 -0.05
N LEU A 174 -0.38 -2.49 0.60
CA LEU A 174 -0.90 -1.20 0.13
C LEU A 174 0.11 -0.05 0.25
N GLU A 175 1.19 -0.19 1.02
CA GLU A 175 2.26 0.82 1.08
C GLU A 175 3.09 0.93 -0.21
N GLU A 176 3.09 -0.13 -1.02
CA GLU A 176 3.76 -0.17 -2.33
C GLU A 176 2.76 0.02 -3.50
N VAL A 177 1.53 0.47 -3.18
CA VAL A 177 0.49 0.79 -4.16
C VAL A 177 0.37 2.31 -4.30
N ASP A 178 0.26 2.78 -5.54
CA ASP A 178 -0.10 4.17 -5.83
C ASP A 178 -1.53 4.42 -5.38
N THR A 179 -1.63 5.11 -4.24
CA THR A 179 -2.87 5.50 -3.58
C THR A 179 -3.17 6.99 -3.78
N ASP A 180 -2.58 7.65 -4.79
CA ASP A 180 -2.82 9.07 -5.07
C ASP A 180 -4.31 9.39 -5.26
N LEU A 181 -5.09 8.45 -5.77
CA LEU A 181 -6.54 8.61 -5.93
C LEU A 181 -7.29 8.74 -4.59
N LEU A 182 -6.67 8.34 -3.49
CA LEU A 182 -7.19 8.53 -2.13
C LEU A 182 -6.76 9.88 -1.53
N THR A 183 -5.75 10.55 -2.10
CA THR A 183 -5.24 11.84 -1.63
C THR A 183 -5.90 13.03 -2.31
N VAL A 184 -5.86 14.20 -1.67
CA VAL A 184 -6.44 15.46 -2.21
C VAL A 184 -5.70 15.90 -3.48
N THR A 185 -4.37 15.74 -3.51
CA THR A 185 -3.50 16.18 -4.61
C THR A 185 -3.65 15.32 -5.86
N GLY A 186 -3.84 14.01 -5.73
CA GLY A 186 -4.03 13.11 -6.89
C GLY A 186 -5.35 13.31 -7.65
N THR A 187 -6.36 13.92 -7.01
CA THR A 187 -7.62 14.31 -7.66
C THR A 187 -7.53 15.67 -8.35
N ALA A 188 -6.73 16.61 -7.81
CA ALA A 188 -6.52 17.90 -8.45
C ALA A 188 -5.92 17.73 -9.86
N LEU A 189 -4.91 16.86 -10.02
CA LEU A 189 -4.30 16.61 -11.34
C LEU A 189 -5.15 15.75 -12.30
N SER A 190 -6.22 15.11 -11.83
CA SER A 190 -7.12 14.28 -12.65
C SER A 190 -8.48 14.93 -12.93
N SER A 191 -8.67 16.17 -12.47
CA SER A 191 -9.84 17.00 -12.76
C SER A 191 -9.54 17.93 -13.95
N PRO A 192 -10.39 17.98 -15.00
CA PRO A 192 -10.28 18.98 -16.06
C PRO A 192 -10.39 20.42 -15.51
N PHE A 193 -10.96 20.58 -14.32
CA PHE A 193 -11.17 21.88 -13.68
C PHE A 193 -9.89 22.49 -13.07
N ALA A 194 -8.90 21.67 -12.69
CA ALA A 194 -7.63 22.19 -12.16
C ALA A 194 -6.67 22.66 -13.28
N LEU A 195 -6.79 22.07 -14.47
CA LEU A 195 -6.09 22.53 -15.68
C LEU A 195 -6.49 23.96 -16.06
N LEU A 196 -7.75 24.36 -15.80
CA LEU A 196 -8.24 25.71 -16.07
C LEU A 196 -7.62 26.76 -15.14
N HIS A 197 -7.30 26.42 -13.88
CA HIS A 197 -6.62 27.36 -12.98
C HIS A 197 -5.13 27.51 -13.33
N HIS A 198 -4.46 26.45 -13.78
CA HIS A 198 -3.04 26.52 -14.11
C HIS A 198 -2.75 27.24 -15.44
N LEU A 199 -3.71 27.27 -16.37
CA LEU A 199 -3.61 28.05 -17.61
C LEU A 199 -4.03 29.52 -17.44
N SER A 200 -4.74 29.86 -16.37
CA SER A 200 -5.10 31.26 -16.08
C SER A 200 -3.95 32.02 -15.41
N ASP A 201 -3.08 31.34 -14.67
CA ASP A 201 -1.94 31.97 -13.95
C ASP A 201 -0.67 32.14 -14.81
N THR A 202 -0.71 31.78 -16.10
CA THR A 202 0.40 32.05 -17.05
C THR A 202 0.04 33.15 -18.07
N ALA A 203 -1.01 33.91 -17.78
CA ALA A 203 -1.50 35.00 -18.62
C ALA A 203 -1.62 36.31 -17.82
N GLU A 204 -0.56 36.70 -17.11
CA GLU A 204 -0.22 38.10 -16.83
C GLU A 204 1.30 38.28 -16.87
#